data_AF-A0A1Q6QV79-F1
#
_entry.id   AF-A0A1Q6QV79-F1
#
_cell.length_a   1.000
_cell.length_b   1.000
_cell.length_c   1.000
_cell.angle_alpha   90.00
_cell.angle_beta   90.00
_cell.angle_gamma   90.00
#
_symmetry.space_group_name_H-M   'P 1'
#
loop_
_entity.id
_entity.type
_entity.pdbx_description
1 polymer ?
#
loop_
_entity_poly.entity_id
_entity_poly.type
_entity_poly.pdbx_seq_one_letter_code
_entity_poly.pdbx_strand_id
1 'polypeptide(L)'
;MSSNKNISRRIKKEILNNDCDYDTLYNELLMYPEEVLSGILNSYLYLFRNITTINNKTLLEDLNSLLSNYIKKNKNKKDLERVYNKIEVFLSNITLSFDLEKLLQIEDYLSELINLQNQSVINNKKRAKGDKYNFMLFLIFEKRDIELLEKYIELNMKELLINKSIITSVFANIIEQYLKIDEDNEINIKYFNRVINVFLRGKLYNKLFNDSEEDYLRILKTSSKNFVWELIDKIENELYTTKEEVAKDYNVSFIIPKYEEYIYLPNGKIDLTQEEIFTIDNEGDMCLDDAMSIKRNDNGTYTLFIHLANPTATIPYESNTMHEALKRNHTIYLSNNSIPIFDRYLSDNILSILPNKNTNALTIKVGVTPDYSLDLDTLEIIPSIIKNKHKLTYQGAEEIITSTGLLHDDLILISKIFDKQAIDNPRVRAYHQMKERINNQKEVDSEAPIAHMMVEQCNVFANSTIHLIDKREHLGLIMPWRVQREENIELIEKYLEHGSFDINSSGLQLLLKNYMTKSKYSYTNIGHQGLGIDGYVKISSAARRAMDALAIYVLYDLYINRSTDDLDSKYYYWEKEIKYWCEYANIKASDNITFMEQYNYLSSKGKILERRK
;
A
#
# COMPACT_ATOMS: atom_id res chain seq x y z
N MET A 1 4.66 -49.02 41.64
CA MET A 1 4.46 -48.66 40.21
C MET A 1 3.01 -48.83 39.70
N SER A 2 2.08 -49.48 40.42
CA SER A 2 0.68 -49.65 39.98
C SER A 2 -0.31 -48.56 40.46
N SER A 3 -0.02 -47.81 41.53
CA SER A 3 -0.92 -46.74 42.04
C SER A 3 -0.93 -45.47 41.17
N ASN A 4 0.23 -45.07 40.63
CA ASN A 4 0.40 -43.75 40.00
C ASN A 4 -0.20 -43.69 38.56
N LYS A 5 -0.20 -44.82 37.82
CA LYS A 5 -0.91 -44.93 36.53
C LYS A 5 -2.44 -44.84 36.68
N ASN A 6 -2.98 -45.15 37.86
CA ASN A 6 -4.41 -45.05 38.11
C ASN A 6 -4.87 -43.60 38.30
N ILE A 7 -4.03 -42.72 38.85
CA ILE A 7 -4.35 -41.30 39.07
C ILE A 7 -4.53 -40.58 37.72
N SER A 8 -3.54 -40.64 36.82
CA SER A 8 -3.63 -39.96 35.51
C SER A 8 -4.84 -40.42 34.68
N ARG A 9 -5.17 -41.73 34.70
CA ARG A 9 -6.34 -42.28 34.00
C ARG A 9 -7.66 -41.85 34.64
N ARG A 10 -7.72 -41.79 35.97
CA ARG A 10 -8.89 -41.29 36.72
C ARG A 10 -9.14 -39.82 36.38
N ILE A 11 -8.13 -38.97 36.51
CA ILE A 11 -8.22 -37.54 36.19
C ILE A 11 -8.72 -37.32 34.77
N LYS A 12 -8.15 -38.04 33.79
CA LYS A 12 -8.62 -37.95 32.40
C LYS A 12 -10.11 -38.31 32.28
N LYS A 13 -10.55 -39.38 32.95
CA LYS A 13 -11.95 -39.82 32.88
C LYS A 13 -12.89 -38.80 33.52
N GLU A 14 -12.52 -38.25 34.67
CA GLU A 14 -13.31 -37.23 35.38
C GLU A 14 -13.47 -35.96 34.54
N ILE A 15 -12.39 -35.48 33.92
CA ILE A 15 -12.43 -34.32 33.02
C ILE A 15 -13.33 -34.58 31.81
N LEU A 16 -13.16 -35.71 31.12
CA LEU A 16 -13.91 -36.01 29.90
C LEU A 16 -15.40 -36.30 30.14
N ASN A 17 -15.76 -36.73 31.35
CA ASN A 17 -17.16 -36.91 31.75
C ASN A 17 -17.82 -35.62 32.28
N ASN A 18 -17.05 -34.53 32.44
CA ASN A 18 -17.49 -33.31 33.12
C ASN A 18 -17.90 -33.53 34.59
N ASP A 19 -17.26 -34.49 35.26
CA ASP A 19 -17.49 -34.85 36.67
C ASP A 19 -16.40 -34.26 37.59
N CYS A 20 -15.53 -33.39 37.06
CA CYS A 20 -14.35 -32.91 37.75
C CYS A 20 -14.63 -31.64 38.56
N ASP A 21 -14.32 -31.67 39.86
CA ASP A 21 -14.23 -30.46 40.68
C ASP A 21 -12.82 -29.85 40.56
N TYR A 22 -12.72 -28.67 39.97
CA TYR A 22 -11.46 -28.00 39.67
C TYR A 22 -10.69 -27.54 40.92
N ASP A 23 -11.37 -27.26 42.04
CA ASP A 23 -10.70 -26.95 43.31
C ASP A 23 -10.04 -28.18 43.90
N THR A 24 -10.73 -29.33 43.85
CA THR A 24 -10.14 -30.62 44.22
C THR A 24 -8.98 -30.99 43.29
N LEU A 25 -9.14 -30.82 41.99
CA LEU A 25 -8.08 -31.07 41.00
C LEU A 25 -6.84 -30.19 41.22
N TYR A 26 -7.02 -28.93 41.61
CA TYR A 26 -5.93 -28.02 41.98
C TYR A 26 -5.13 -28.54 43.18
N ASN A 27 -5.84 -28.99 44.22
CA ASN A 27 -5.20 -29.55 45.41
C ASN A 27 -4.45 -30.85 45.10
N GLU A 28 -5.03 -31.72 44.26
CA GLU A 28 -4.35 -32.91 43.78
C GLU A 28 -3.10 -32.58 42.97
N LEU A 29 -3.15 -31.52 42.14
CA LEU A 29 -2.00 -31.04 41.37
C LEU A 29 -0.86 -30.54 42.28
N LEU A 30 -1.16 -29.98 43.45
CA LEU A 30 -0.13 -29.63 44.46
C LEU A 30 0.50 -30.86 45.12
N MET A 31 -0.27 -31.94 45.33
CA MET A 31 0.21 -33.15 46.02
C MET A 31 0.93 -34.12 45.08
N TYR A 32 0.41 -34.30 43.86
CA TYR A 32 0.86 -35.27 42.86
C TYR A 32 1.04 -34.60 41.49
N PRO A 33 1.94 -33.61 41.36
CA PRO A 33 2.03 -32.75 40.18
C PRO A 33 2.32 -33.51 38.89
N GLU A 34 3.08 -34.61 38.95
CA GLU A 34 3.47 -35.34 37.76
C GLU A 34 2.32 -36.17 37.16
N GLU A 35 1.62 -36.93 38.00
CA GLU A 35 0.52 -37.80 37.60
C GLU A 35 -0.71 -37.01 37.16
N VAL A 36 -1.05 -35.95 37.89
CA VAL A 36 -2.21 -35.12 37.62
C VAL A 36 -2.00 -34.32 36.33
N LEU A 37 -0.83 -33.69 36.16
CA LEU A 37 -0.51 -32.99 34.91
C LEU A 37 -0.52 -33.93 33.70
N SER A 38 -0.04 -35.16 33.86
CA SER A 38 -0.14 -36.17 32.79
C SER A 38 -1.60 -36.51 32.46
N GLY A 39 -2.49 -36.56 33.46
CA GLY A 39 -3.94 -36.74 33.27
C GLY A 39 -4.59 -35.57 32.52
N ILE A 40 -4.23 -34.34 32.92
CA ILE A 40 -4.68 -33.10 32.26
C ILE A 40 -4.25 -33.09 30.79
N LEU A 41 -2.96 -33.24 30.49
CA LEU A 41 -2.44 -33.21 29.11
C LEU A 41 -3.00 -34.34 28.24
N ASN A 42 -3.25 -35.52 28.81
CA ASN A 42 -3.95 -36.60 28.10
C ASN A 42 -5.42 -36.27 27.79
N SER A 43 -6.04 -35.37 28.57
CA SER A 43 -7.38 -34.84 28.31
C SER A 43 -7.33 -33.82 27.18
N TYR A 44 -6.36 -32.90 27.18
CA TYR A 44 -6.10 -32.00 26.04
C TYR A 44 -5.98 -32.76 24.73
N LEU A 45 -5.20 -33.84 24.68
CA LEU A 45 -5.05 -34.63 23.46
C LEU A 45 -6.40 -35.16 22.91
N TYR A 46 -7.28 -35.60 23.80
CA TYR A 46 -8.61 -36.09 23.42
C TYR A 46 -9.54 -34.95 23.00
N LEU A 47 -9.52 -33.83 23.73
CA LEU A 47 -10.35 -32.67 23.45
C LEU A 47 -9.94 -32.01 22.13
N PHE A 48 -8.63 -31.89 21.86
CA PHE A 48 -8.11 -31.40 20.59
C PHE A 48 -8.62 -32.24 19.42
N ARG A 49 -8.60 -33.57 19.51
CA ARG A 49 -9.18 -34.46 18.48
C ARG A 49 -10.66 -34.16 18.21
N ASN A 50 -11.42 -33.75 19.23
CA ASN A 50 -12.87 -33.59 19.18
C ASN A 50 -13.34 -32.13 19.42
N ILE A 51 -12.56 -31.12 19.03
CA ILE A 51 -12.79 -29.69 19.35
C ILE A 51 -14.12 -29.08 18.85
N THR A 52 -14.88 -29.81 18.02
CA THR A 52 -16.06 -29.28 17.31
C THR A 52 -17.26 -29.01 18.22
N THR A 53 -17.28 -29.51 19.46
CA THR A 53 -18.40 -29.30 20.39
C THR A 53 -18.13 -28.14 21.35
N ILE A 54 -19.15 -27.35 21.67
CA ILE A 54 -19.08 -26.24 22.64
C ILE A 54 -18.57 -26.75 24.00
N ASN A 55 -19.07 -27.91 24.43
CA ASN A 55 -18.66 -28.52 25.70
C ASN A 55 -17.15 -28.78 25.78
N ASN A 56 -16.54 -29.27 24.70
CA ASN A 56 -15.10 -29.54 24.68
C ASN A 56 -14.26 -28.26 24.71
N LYS A 57 -14.78 -27.15 24.17
CA LYS A 57 -14.12 -25.84 24.25
C LYS A 57 -14.12 -25.28 25.67
N THR A 58 -15.27 -25.35 26.35
CA THR A 58 -15.40 -24.92 27.75
C THR A 58 -14.45 -25.72 28.65
N LEU A 59 -14.38 -27.04 28.48
CA LEU A 59 -13.42 -27.86 29.24
C LEU A 59 -11.96 -27.43 29.04
N LEU A 60 -11.58 -27.03 27.82
CA LEU A 60 -10.21 -26.55 27.55
C LEU A 60 -9.93 -25.20 28.22
N GLU A 61 -10.90 -24.29 28.21
CA GLU A 61 -10.81 -22.98 28.90
C GLU A 61 -10.64 -23.17 30.42
N ASP A 62 -11.39 -24.09 31.01
CA ASP A 62 -11.31 -24.38 32.44
C ASP A 62 -9.95 -25.01 32.82
N LEU A 63 -9.43 -25.93 31.99
CA LEU A 63 -8.11 -26.51 32.20
C LEU A 63 -6.99 -25.48 32.04
N ASN A 64 -7.10 -24.56 31.08
CA ASN A 64 -6.16 -23.47 30.88
C ASN A 64 -6.13 -22.54 32.12
N SER A 65 -7.30 -22.17 32.62
CA SER A 65 -7.45 -21.38 33.85
C SER A 65 -6.84 -22.07 35.07
N LEU A 66 -7.06 -23.38 35.22
CA LEU A 66 -6.48 -24.19 36.29
C LEU A 66 -4.94 -24.17 36.25
N LEU A 67 -4.35 -24.47 35.09
CA LEU A 67 -2.89 -24.49 34.92
C LEU A 67 -2.26 -23.10 35.11
N SER A 68 -2.91 -22.05 34.60
CA SER A 68 -2.51 -20.66 34.81
C SER A 68 -2.47 -20.29 36.30
N ASN A 69 -3.52 -20.64 37.03
CA ASN A 69 -3.58 -20.43 38.48
C ASN A 69 -2.52 -21.23 39.23
N TYR A 70 -2.22 -22.46 38.79
CA TYR A 70 -1.19 -23.30 39.38
C TYR A 70 0.19 -22.67 39.22
N ILE A 71 0.57 -22.30 38.00
CA ILE A 71 1.89 -21.72 37.69
C ILE A 71 2.06 -20.38 38.40
N LYS A 72 1.02 -19.53 38.43
CA LYS A 72 1.10 -18.20 39.05
C LYS A 72 1.28 -18.25 40.57
N LYS A 73 0.66 -19.22 41.25
CA LYS A 73 0.69 -19.34 42.72
C LYS A 73 1.83 -20.24 43.21
N ASN A 74 2.30 -21.20 42.40
CA ASN A 74 3.34 -22.14 42.81
C ASN A 74 4.74 -21.53 42.70
N LYS A 75 5.45 -21.47 43.85
CA LYS A 75 6.82 -20.93 43.94
C LYS A 75 7.90 -22.02 43.90
N ASN A 76 7.51 -23.30 43.83
CA ASN A 76 8.45 -24.42 43.81
C ASN A 76 9.07 -24.60 42.42
N LYS A 77 10.36 -24.29 42.30
CA LYS A 77 11.11 -24.40 41.04
C LYS A 77 11.05 -25.79 40.40
N LYS A 78 11.10 -26.86 41.20
CA LYS A 78 11.03 -28.24 40.67
C LYS A 78 9.67 -28.58 40.09
N ASP A 79 8.60 -28.02 40.65
CA ASP A 79 7.25 -28.27 40.14
C ASP A 79 6.98 -27.47 38.86
N LEU A 80 7.50 -26.24 38.77
CA LEU A 80 7.44 -25.46 37.54
C LEU A 80 8.30 -26.11 36.42
N GLU A 81 9.49 -26.63 36.75
CA GLU A 81 10.31 -27.37 35.79
C GLU A 81 9.60 -28.64 35.28
N ARG A 82 8.84 -29.32 36.14
CA ARG A 82 7.99 -30.45 35.72
C ARG A 82 6.88 -30.01 34.76
N VAL A 83 6.23 -28.88 35.03
CA VAL A 83 5.21 -28.32 34.12
C VAL A 83 5.82 -28.06 32.75
N TYR A 84 6.97 -27.41 32.72
CA TYR A 84 7.71 -27.14 31.49
C TYR A 84 7.98 -28.43 30.69
N ASN A 85 8.62 -29.42 31.33
CA ASN A 85 9.02 -30.66 30.67
C ASN A 85 7.83 -31.50 30.17
N LYS A 86 6.71 -31.50 30.93
CA LYS A 86 5.52 -32.26 30.52
C LYS A 86 4.79 -31.59 29.36
N ILE A 87 4.70 -30.26 29.34
CA ILE A 87 4.15 -29.55 28.19
C ILE A 87 5.06 -29.74 26.96
N GLU A 88 6.38 -29.70 27.11
CA GLU A 88 7.34 -29.95 26.03
C GLU A 88 7.11 -31.31 25.36
N VAL A 89 7.05 -32.37 26.17
CA VAL A 89 6.75 -33.73 25.69
C VAL A 89 5.36 -33.81 25.04
N PHE A 90 4.37 -33.10 25.59
CA PHE A 90 3.03 -33.05 25.01
C PHE A 90 3.03 -32.38 23.63
N LEU A 91 3.65 -31.20 23.49
CA LEU A 91 3.78 -30.47 22.23
C LEU A 91 4.49 -31.32 21.16
N SER A 92 5.55 -32.02 21.54
CA SER A 92 6.24 -32.98 20.66
C SER A 92 5.31 -34.10 20.15
N ASN A 93 4.40 -34.60 20.99
CA ASN A 93 3.42 -35.61 20.58
C ASN A 93 2.31 -35.03 19.68
N ILE A 94 1.88 -33.79 19.93
CA ILE A 94 0.94 -33.07 19.08
C ILE A 94 1.51 -32.88 17.68
N THR A 95 2.79 -32.50 17.58
CA THR A 95 3.53 -32.37 16.33
C THR A 95 3.44 -33.62 15.46
N LEU A 96 3.48 -34.82 16.04
CA LEU A 96 3.41 -36.07 15.26
C LEU A 96 1.97 -36.50 14.93
N SER A 97 0.98 -36.00 15.67
CA SER A 97 -0.37 -36.57 15.66
C SER A 97 -1.40 -35.79 14.84
N PHE A 98 -1.15 -34.51 14.55
CA PHE A 98 -2.13 -33.64 13.90
C PHE A 98 -1.63 -33.03 12.59
N ASP A 99 -2.55 -32.96 11.64
CA ASP A 99 -2.41 -32.29 10.35
C ASP A 99 -2.67 -30.78 10.46
N LEU A 100 -2.55 -30.10 9.31
CA LEU A 100 -2.71 -28.66 9.21
C LEU A 100 -4.08 -28.16 9.66
N GLU A 101 -5.15 -28.75 9.14
CA GLU A 101 -6.51 -28.26 9.40
C GLU A 101 -6.80 -28.36 10.89
N LYS A 102 -6.34 -29.45 11.51
CA LYS A 102 -6.54 -29.66 12.93
C LYS A 102 -5.74 -28.69 13.80
N LEU A 103 -4.50 -28.40 13.44
CA LEU A 103 -3.65 -27.47 14.18
C LEU A 103 -4.21 -26.03 14.14
N LEU A 104 -4.76 -25.60 13.01
CA LEU A 104 -5.43 -24.29 12.89
C LEU A 104 -6.69 -24.20 13.77
N GLN A 105 -7.45 -25.28 13.92
CA GLN A 105 -8.65 -25.29 14.78
C GLN A 105 -8.35 -25.18 16.28
N ILE A 106 -7.12 -25.48 16.71
CA ILE A 106 -6.72 -25.49 18.12
C ILE A 106 -5.61 -24.46 18.44
N GLU A 107 -5.36 -23.52 17.52
CA GLU A 107 -4.31 -22.50 17.61
C GLU A 107 -4.30 -21.78 18.97
N ASP A 108 -5.45 -21.25 19.39
CA ASP A 108 -5.58 -20.46 20.62
C ASP A 108 -5.16 -21.27 21.86
N TYR A 109 -5.64 -22.51 21.95
CA TYR A 109 -5.36 -23.40 23.09
C TYR A 109 -3.90 -23.88 23.12
N LEU A 110 -3.30 -24.15 21.95
CA LEU A 110 -1.88 -24.48 21.87
C LEU A 110 -1.02 -23.28 22.28
N SER A 111 -1.39 -22.10 21.82
CA SER A 111 -0.70 -20.85 22.16
C SER A 111 -0.72 -20.56 23.65
N GLU A 112 -1.85 -20.84 24.31
CA GLU A 112 -1.97 -20.69 25.75
C GLU A 112 -1.09 -21.71 26.49
N LEU A 113 -1.07 -22.98 26.08
CA LEU A 113 -0.17 -23.98 26.68
C LEU A 113 1.32 -23.60 26.54
N ILE A 114 1.73 -23.07 25.39
CA ILE A 114 3.10 -22.57 25.16
C ILE A 114 3.40 -21.38 26.07
N ASN A 115 2.44 -20.49 26.26
CA ASN A 115 2.57 -19.36 27.18
C ASN A 115 2.78 -19.86 28.63
N LEU A 116 1.96 -20.81 29.07
CA LEU A 116 2.06 -21.44 30.39
C LEU A 116 3.41 -22.15 30.58
N GLN A 117 3.87 -22.89 29.56
CA GLN A 117 5.21 -23.50 29.54
C GLN A 117 6.30 -22.43 29.77
N ASN A 118 6.29 -21.35 28.99
CA ASN A 118 7.27 -20.27 29.11
C ASN A 118 7.25 -19.59 30.48
N GLN A 119 6.07 -19.41 31.09
CA GLN A 119 5.94 -18.83 32.43
C GLN A 119 6.54 -19.70 33.53
N SER A 120 6.72 -21.00 33.28
CA SER A 120 7.28 -21.95 34.24
C SER A 120 8.81 -21.84 34.39
N VAL A 121 9.50 -21.13 33.49
CA VAL A 121 10.96 -20.91 33.54
C VAL A 121 11.25 -19.51 34.13
N ILE A 122 11.37 -19.42 35.45
CA ILE A 122 11.67 -18.15 36.13
C ILE A 122 13.12 -17.73 35.85
N ASN A 123 13.32 -16.76 34.94
CA ASN A 123 14.12 -15.54 35.18
C ASN A 123 13.99 -14.45 34.10
N ASN A 124 12.86 -14.35 33.41
CA ASN A 124 12.42 -13.11 32.80
C ASN A 124 10.93 -13.25 32.54
N LYS A 125 10.11 -12.34 33.08
CA LYS A 125 8.76 -12.12 32.54
C LYS A 125 8.91 -11.62 31.10
N LYS A 126 9.23 -12.49 30.14
CA LYS A 126 8.89 -12.22 28.74
C LYS A 126 7.37 -12.15 28.75
N ARG A 127 6.82 -10.93 28.68
CA ARG A 127 5.38 -10.75 28.47
C ARG A 127 4.98 -11.64 27.30
N ALA A 128 3.93 -12.43 27.47
CA ALA A 128 3.34 -13.17 26.37
C ALA A 128 3.07 -12.18 25.23
N LYS A 129 3.68 -12.39 24.07
CA LYS A 129 3.53 -11.50 22.91
C LYS A 129 2.27 -11.80 22.10
N GLY A 130 1.31 -12.50 22.70
CA GLY A 130 0.05 -12.94 22.09
C GLY A 130 0.13 -14.33 21.49
N ASP A 131 -1.04 -14.86 21.10
CA ASP A 131 -1.19 -16.25 20.69
C ASP A 131 -0.46 -16.56 19.39
N LYS A 132 -0.59 -15.66 18.40
CA LYS A 132 0.07 -15.80 17.09
C LYS A 132 1.58 -15.85 17.16
N TYR A 133 2.18 -15.11 18.11
CA TYR A 133 3.62 -15.17 18.36
C TYR A 133 4.02 -16.57 18.84
N ASN A 134 3.31 -17.10 19.84
CA ASN A 134 3.60 -18.40 20.43
C ASN A 134 3.38 -19.53 19.41
N PHE A 135 2.30 -19.46 18.64
CA PHE A 135 2.01 -20.47 17.62
C PHE A 135 3.09 -20.51 16.54
N MET A 136 3.54 -19.37 16.03
CA MET A 136 4.65 -19.34 15.07
C MET A 136 5.93 -19.96 15.65
N LEU A 137 6.26 -19.67 16.92
CA LEU A 137 7.42 -20.29 17.56
C LEU A 137 7.24 -21.81 17.67
N PHE A 138 6.04 -22.31 17.98
CA PHE A 138 5.76 -23.74 17.96
C PHE A 138 5.92 -24.35 16.57
N LEU A 139 5.41 -23.70 15.52
CA LEU A 139 5.59 -24.16 14.15
C LEU A 139 7.07 -24.26 13.76
N ILE A 140 7.87 -23.29 14.21
CA ILE A 140 9.29 -23.20 13.89
C ILE A 140 10.15 -24.16 14.71
N PHE A 141 9.96 -24.22 16.03
CA PHE A 141 10.88 -24.92 16.92
C PHE A 141 10.43 -26.33 17.28
N GLU A 142 9.13 -26.54 17.48
CA GLU A 142 8.58 -27.82 17.93
C GLU A 142 8.06 -28.68 16.76
N LYS A 143 7.22 -28.10 15.89
CA LYS A 143 6.62 -28.80 14.75
C LYS A 143 7.63 -29.00 13.61
N ARG A 144 8.49 -28.00 13.42
CA ARG A 144 9.47 -27.90 12.32
C ARG A 144 8.85 -28.03 10.92
N ASP A 145 7.70 -27.40 10.70
CA ASP A 145 6.92 -27.50 9.47
C ASP A 145 6.80 -26.13 8.78
N ILE A 146 7.61 -25.97 7.73
CA ILE A 146 7.75 -24.70 6.99
C ILE A 146 6.53 -24.43 6.11
N GLU A 147 5.94 -25.46 5.50
CA GLU A 147 4.76 -25.30 4.65
C GLU A 147 3.56 -24.84 5.49
N LEU A 148 3.44 -25.38 6.71
CA LEU A 148 2.46 -24.91 7.67
C LEU A 148 2.66 -23.45 8.05
N LEU A 149 3.92 -23.09 8.33
CA LEU A 149 4.30 -21.75 8.73
C LEU A 149 3.95 -20.73 7.63
N GLU A 150 4.32 -21.03 6.37
CA GLU A 150 3.99 -20.18 5.21
C GLU A 150 2.48 -19.99 5.07
N LYS A 151 1.70 -21.08 5.09
CA LYS A 151 0.24 -21.00 4.98
C LYS A 151 -0.41 -20.27 6.15
N TYR A 152 0.10 -20.48 7.38
CA TYR A 152 -0.38 -19.78 8.57
C TYR A 152 -0.11 -18.27 8.49
N ILE A 153 1.09 -17.89 8.03
CA ILE A 153 1.45 -16.49 7.76
C ILE A 153 0.53 -15.89 6.69
N GLU A 154 0.28 -16.61 5.59
CA GLU A 154 -0.61 -16.14 4.51
C GLU A 154 -2.03 -15.86 5.04
N LEU A 155 -2.61 -16.78 5.80
CA LEU A 155 -3.95 -16.64 6.39
C LEU A 155 -4.04 -15.47 7.38
N ASN A 156 -2.95 -15.17 8.09
CA ASN A 156 -2.91 -14.15 9.14
C ASN A 156 -2.18 -12.86 8.75
N MET A 157 -1.78 -12.72 7.47
CA MET A 157 -0.87 -11.67 7.00
C MET A 157 -1.34 -10.27 7.39
N LYS A 158 -2.64 -9.97 7.24
CA LYS A 158 -3.21 -8.66 7.55
C LYS A 158 -2.97 -8.25 9.01
N GLU A 159 -3.19 -9.17 9.95
CA GLU A 159 -3.06 -8.89 11.38
C GLU A 159 -1.59 -8.87 11.82
N LEU A 160 -0.77 -9.79 11.28
CA LEU A 160 0.67 -9.80 11.53
C LEU A 160 1.33 -8.49 11.10
N LEU A 161 0.90 -7.91 9.97
CA LEU A 161 1.40 -6.62 9.48
C LEU A 161 0.93 -5.42 10.32
N ILE A 162 -0.20 -5.51 11.02
CA ILE A 162 -0.63 -4.50 12.00
C ILE A 162 0.29 -4.55 13.22
N ASN A 163 0.51 -5.73 13.79
CA ASN A 163 1.32 -5.91 15.00
C ASN A 163 2.79 -6.20 14.68
N LYS A 164 3.55 -5.13 14.35
CA LYS A 164 4.99 -5.19 14.03
C LYS A 164 5.80 -6.04 15.01
N SER A 165 5.49 -5.91 16.30
CA SER A 165 6.29 -6.52 17.37
C SER A 165 6.33 -8.04 17.28
N ILE A 166 5.30 -8.68 16.73
CA ILE A 166 5.24 -10.13 16.60
C ILE A 166 6.29 -10.61 15.60
N ILE A 167 6.26 -10.10 14.36
CA ILE A 167 7.16 -10.52 13.28
C ILE A 167 8.62 -10.30 13.67
N THR A 168 8.97 -9.10 14.15
CA THR A 168 10.35 -8.77 14.53
C THR A 168 10.83 -9.65 15.69
N SER A 169 9.95 -9.98 16.63
CA SER A 169 10.30 -10.83 17.76
C SER A 169 10.48 -12.28 17.37
N VAL A 170 9.61 -12.83 16.52
CA VAL A 170 9.78 -14.20 16.00
C VAL A 170 11.10 -14.30 15.25
N PHE A 171 11.36 -13.35 14.35
CA PHE A 171 12.60 -13.29 13.60
C PHE A 171 13.84 -13.20 14.49
N ALA A 172 13.81 -12.38 15.54
CA ALA A 172 14.89 -12.33 16.52
C ALA A 172 15.15 -13.69 17.21
N ASN A 173 14.09 -14.43 17.58
CA ASN A 173 14.26 -15.78 18.16
C ASN A 173 14.84 -16.78 17.14
N ILE A 174 14.46 -16.68 15.87
CA ILE A 174 15.04 -17.49 14.80
C ILE A 174 16.54 -17.24 14.69
N ILE A 175 16.97 -15.97 14.64
CA ILE A 175 18.38 -15.59 14.54
C ILE A 175 19.16 -16.01 15.79
N GLU A 176 18.62 -15.80 16.99
CA GLU A 176 19.26 -16.24 18.24
C GLU A 176 19.49 -17.76 18.27
N GLN A 177 18.54 -18.56 17.80
CA GLN A 177 18.70 -20.01 17.73
C GLN A 177 19.66 -20.42 16.62
N TYR A 178 19.61 -19.78 15.46
CA TYR A 178 20.53 -20.03 14.35
C TYR A 178 22.00 -19.87 14.76
N LEU A 179 22.31 -18.79 15.49
CA LEU A 179 23.66 -18.52 15.99
C LEU A 179 24.15 -19.55 17.02
N LYS A 180 23.25 -20.25 17.72
CA LYS A 180 23.60 -21.28 18.70
C LYS A 180 23.88 -22.66 18.08
N ILE A 181 23.53 -22.88 16.82
CA ILE A 181 23.72 -24.17 16.14
C ILE A 181 25.22 -24.52 16.06
N ASP A 182 25.53 -25.79 16.26
CA ASP A 182 26.86 -26.37 16.03
C ASP A 182 27.18 -26.36 14.53
N GLU A 183 28.41 -26.00 14.15
CA GLU A 183 28.81 -25.89 12.74
C GLU A 183 28.67 -27.22 11.99
N ASP A 184 28.85 -28.34 12.68
CA ASP A 184 28.73 -29.68 12.10
C ASP A 184 27.26 -30.15 11.94
N ASN A 185 26.29 -29.38 12.44
CA ASN A 185 24.87 -29.75 12.41
C ASN A 185 24.16 -29.23 11.14
N GLU A 186 24.51 -29.82 10.00
CA GLU A 186 23.97 -29.43 8.69
C GLU A 186 22.44 -29.46 8.62
N ILE A 187 21.79 -30.40 9.32
CA ILE A 187 20.33 -30.57 9.28
C ILE A 187 19.65 -29.33 9.86
N ASN A 188 20.12 -28.86 11.03
CA ASN A 188 19.56 -27.67 11.66
C ASN A 188 19.89 -26.41 10.86
N ILE A 189 21.12 -26.29 10.33
CA ILE A 189 21.52 -25.17 9.48
C ILE A 189 20.59 -25.05 8.26
N LYS A 190 20.40 -26.14 7.51
CA LYS A 190 19.51 -26.18 6.32
C LYS A 190 18.07 -25.84 6.69
N TYR A 191 17.57 -26.37 7.81
CA TYR A 191 16.21 -26.08 8.29
C TYR A 191 16.02 -24.59 8.57
N PHE A 192 16.89 -24.00 9.40
CA PHE A 192 16.75 -22.60 9.78
C PHE A 192 17.00 -21.64 8.62
N ASN A 193 17.88 -21.99 7.67
CA ASN A 193 18.01 -21.24 6.43
C ASN A 193 16.69 -21.16 5.64
N ARG A 194 15.93 -22.26 5.58
CA ARG A 194 14.61 -22.24 4.95
C ARG A 194 13.61 -21.39 5.74
N VAL A 195 13.58 -21.50 7.06
CA VAL A 195 12.71 -20.66 7.91
C VAL A 195 13.05 -19.17 7.75
N ILE A 196 14.33 -18.80 7.79
CA ILE A 196 14.79 -17.42 7.60
C ILE A 196 14.33 -16.87 6.24
N ASN A 197 14.40 -17.69 5.19
CA ASN A 197 13.93 -17.29 3.86
C ASN A 197 12.42 -16.97 3.80
N VAL A 198 11.59 -17.58 4.64
CA VAL A 198 10.15 -17.23 4.72
C VAL A 198 9.98 -15.77 5.17
N PHE A 199 10.80 -15.33 6.12
CA PHE A 199 10.73 -13.97 6.68
C PHE A 199 11.46 -12.93 5.82
N LEU A 200 12.43 -13.35 5.00
CA LEU A 200 13.18 -12.47 4.11
C LEU A 200 12.51 -12.26 2.74
N ARG A 201 11.19 -12.48 2.63
CA ARG A 201 10.42 -12.29 1.40
C ARG A 201 9.19 -11.42 1.63
N GLY A 202 8.73 -10.76 0.56
CA GLY A 202 7.43 -10.10 0.50
C GLY A 202 7.14 -9.05 1.57
N LYS A 203 5.89 -9.06 2.05
CA LYS A 203 5.39 -8.10 3.05
C LYS A 203 6.05 -8.25 4.42
N LEU A 204 6.50 -9.46 4.79
CA LEU A 204 7.23 -9.70 6.03
C LEU A 204 8.60 -9.02 6.02
N TYR A 205 9.31 -9.12 4.90
CA TYR A 205 10.55 -8.39 4.69
C TYR A 205 10.34 -6.90 4.93
N ASN A 206 9.39 -6.25 4.25
CA ASN A 206 9.19 -4.80 4.45
C ASN A 206 8.86 -4.43 5.90
N LYS A 207 8.11 -5.28 6.61
CA LYS A 207 7.82 -5.05 8.03
C LYS A 207 9.06 -5.20 8.93
N LEU A 208 10.01 -6.06 8.57
CA LEU A 208 11.30 -6.18 9.25
C LEU A 208 12.21 -4.96 8.97
N PHE A 209 12.19 -4.41 7.76
CA PHE A 209 13.18 -3.43 7.30
C PHE A 209 12.79 -1.95 7.45
N ASN A 210 11.49 -1.61 7.51
CA ASN A 210 11.04 -0.21 7.45
C ASN A 210 11.45 0.72 8.62
N ASP A 211 12.03 0.25 9.73
CA ASP A 211 12.49 1.15 10.82
C ASP A 211 13.92 0.89 11.35
N SER A 212 14.66 -0.07 10.78
CA SER A 212 16.02 -0.40 11.26
C SER A 212 16.77 -1.17 10.17
N GLU A 213 17.44 -0.44 9.27
CA GLU A 213 18.44 -1.05 8.40
C GLU A 213 19.50 -1.75 9.27
N GLU A 214 19.78 -3.00 8.93
CA GLU A 214 20.95 -3.79 9.36
C GLU A 214 20.96 -4.43 10.75
N ASP A 215 19.99 -4.29 11.65
CA ASP A 215 20.16 -4.82 13.03
C ASP A 215 20.39 -6.35 13.07
N TYR A 216 19.65 -7.13 12.29
CA TYR A 216 19.87 -8.58 12.22
C TYR A 216 21.15 -8.94 11.46
N LEU A 217 21.52 -8.18 10.40
CA LEU A 217 22.78 -8.38 9.68
C LEU A 217 23.98 -8.05 10.57
N ARG A 218 23.89 -7.00 11.38
CA ARG A 218 24.88 -6.65 12.40
C ARG A 218 25.03 -7.77 13.40
N ILE A 219 23.92 -8.29 13.94
CA ILE A 219 23.93 -9.44 14.84
C ILE A 219 24.60 -10.65 14.18
N LEU A 220 24.21 -11.01 12.95
CA LEU A 220 24.81 -12.14 12.22
C LEU A 220 26.32 -11.92 11.97
N LYS A 221 26.73 -10.71 11.58
CA LYS A 221 28.13 -10.32 11.30
C LYS A 221 29.04 -10.35 12.53
N THR A 222 28.50 -10.35 13.75
CA THR A 222 29.30 -10.56 14.96
C THR A 222 29.72 -12.02 15.18
N SER A 223 29.16 -12.96 14.43
CA SER A 223 29.48 -14.39 14.53
C SER A 223 30.81 -14.72 13.85
N SER A 224 31.59 -15.62 14.44
CA SER A 224 32.79 -16.19 13.81
C SER A 224 32.52 -17.47 13.02
N LYS A 225 31.26 -17.93 12.95
CA LYS A 225 30.91 -19.24 12.40
C LYS A 225 30.76 -19.21 10.87
N ASN A 226 31.40 -20.15 10.17
CA ASN A 226 31.43 -20.15 8.70
C ASN A 226 30.04 -20.25 8.06
N PHE A 227 29.17 -21.14 8.55
CA PHE A 227 27.80 -21.28 8.01
C PHE A 227 26.93 -20.02 8.20
N VAL A 228 27.28 -19.16 9.17
CA VAL A 228 26.62 -17.86 9.36
C VAL A 228 27.10 -16.88 8.30
N TRP A 229 28.40 -16.88 7.99
CA TRP A 229 28.96 -16.10 6.89
C TRP A 229 28.41 -16.54 5.54
N GLU A 230 28.20 -17.84 5.31
CA GLU A 230 27.50 -18.33 4.12
C GLU A 230 26.05 -17.81 4.04
N LEU A 231 25.33 -17.74 5.16
CA LEU A 231 23.99 -17.14 5.18
C LEU A 231 24.05 -15.63 4.91
N ILE A 232 25.00 -14.91 5.52
CA ILE A 232 25.17 -13.47 5.28
C ILE A 232 25.47 -13.24 3.81
N ASP A 233 26.43 -13.97 3.25
CA ASP A 233 26.79 -13.94 1.84
C ASP A 233 25.58 -14.26 0.97
N LYS A 234 24.78 -15.27 1.32
CA LYS A 234 23.53 -15.58 0.64
C LYS A 234 22.49 -14.45 0.69
N ILE A 235 22.32 -13.81 1.84
CA ILE A 235 21.38 -12.70 2.00
C ILE A 235 21.86 -11.47 1.23
N GLU A 236 23.16 -11.20 1.28
CA GLU A 236 23.80 -10.04 0.65
C GLU A 236 23.95 -10.24 -0.86
N ASN A 237 24.22 -11.46 -1.33
CA ASN A 237 24.69 -11.76 -2.69
C ASN A 237 23.86 -12.82 -3.45
N GLU A 238 23.16 -13.76 -2.80
CA GLU A 238 22.46 -14.86 -3.50
C GLU A 238 20.92 -14.83 -3.46
N LEU A 239 20.29 -13.85 -2.79
CA LEU A 239 18.82 -13.79 -2.68
C LEU A 239 18.19 -13.26 -3.97
N TYR A 240 18.31 -14.04 -5.03
CA TYR A 240 17.69 -13.83 -6.31
C TYR A 240 16.21 -14.24 -6.23
N THR A 241 15.31 -13.40 -6.76
CA THR A 241 13.87 -13.68 -6.87
C THR A 241 13.39 -13.30 -8.25
N THR A 242 12.23 -13.81 -8.66
CA THR A 242 11.59 -13.38 -9.91
C THR A 242 10.70 -12.16 -9.67
N LYS A 243 10.49 -11.35 -10.71
CA LYS A 243 9.56 -10.22 -10.62
C LYS A 243 8.13 -10.66 -10.27
N GLU A 244 7.71 -11.83 -10.74
CA GLU A 244 6.38 -12.40 -10.46
C GLU A 244 6.20 -12.77 -8.98
N GLU A 245 7.23 -13.29 -8.32
CA GLU A 245 7.19 -13.59 -6.88
C GLU A 245 7.00 -12.32 -6.06
N VAL A 246 7.79 -11.27 -6.34
CA VAL A 246 7.66 -9.98 -5.66
C VAL A 246 6.26 -9.38 -5.90
N ALA A 247 5.73 -9.49 -7.12
CA ALA A 247 4.44 -8.93 -7.47
C ALA A 247 3.24 -9.67 -6.84
N LYS A 248 3.37 -10.98 -6.60
CA LYS A 248 2.31 -11.80 -5.98
C LYS A 248 1.89 -11.28 -4.61
N ASP A 249 2.86 -10.84 -3.81
CA ASP A 249 2.62 -10.35 -2.45
C ASP A 249 1.76 -9.07 -2.39
N TYR A 250 1.72 -8.32 -3.48
CA TYR A 250 0.98 -7.06 -3.62
C TYR A 250 -0.20 -7.15 -4.58
N ASN A 251 -0.52 -8.36 -5.05
CA ASN A 251 -1.54 -8.59 -6.07
C ASN A 251 -1.31 -7.68 -7.31
N VAL A 252 -0.05 -7.61 -7.75
CA VAL A 252 0.35 -6.90 -8.97
C VAL A 252 0.51 -7.92 -10.09
N SER A 253 -0.04 -7.62 -11.26
CA SER A 253 0.07 -8.47 -12.44
C SER A 253 0.86 -7.77 -13.52
N PHE A 254 1.86 -8.46 -14.07
CA PHE A 254 2.58 -8.05 -15.28
C PHE A 254 1.81 -8.38 -16.56
N ILE A 255 0.75 -9.19 -16.47
CA ILE A 255 -0.12 -9.51 -17.59
C ILE A 255 -1.12 -8.37 -17.71
N ILE A 256 -1.06 -7.69 -18.85
CA ILE A 256 -1.98 -6.61 -19.19
C ILE A 256 -2.94 -7.17 -20.26
N PRO A 257 -4.25 -7.31 -19.94
CA PRO A 257 -5.26 -7.71 -20.90
C PRO A 257 -5.19 -6.78 -22.11
N LYS A 258 -5.29 -7.36 -23.30
CA LYS A 258 -5.50 -6.58 -24.51
C LYS A 258 -6.96 -6.18 -24.58
N TYR A 259 -7.22 -4.95 -25.00
CA TYR A 259 -8.58 -4.52 -25.27
C TYR A 259 -9.17 -5.27 -26.48
N GLU A 260 -10.37 -5.83 -26.32
CA GLU A 260 -10.98 -6.75 -27.29
C GLU A 260 -11.78 -6.02 -28.38
N GLU A 261 -12.39 -4.86 -28.11
CA GLU A 261 -13.24 -4.14 -29.09
C GLU A 261 -13.23 -2.61 -28.93
N TYR A 262 -12.70 -1.89 -29.92
CA TYR A 262 -12.69 -0.42 -29.96
C TYR A 262 -14.03 0.16 -30.41
N ILE A 263 -14.66 0.99 -29.59
CA ILE A 263 -15.73 1.88 -30.03
C ILE A 263 -15.14 3.29 -30.14
N TYR A 264 -14.81 3.73 -31.34
CA TYR A 264 -14.52 5.15 -31.56
C TYR A 264 -15.86 5.87 -31.65
N LEU A 265 -16.26 6.59 -30.61
CA LEU A 265 -17.40 7.49 -30.71
C LEU A 265 -16.90 8.81 -31.34
N PRO A 266 -17.30 9.16 -32.58
CA PRO A 266 -16.94 10.45 -33.19
C PRO A 266 -17.77 11.61 -32.62
N ASN A 267 -18.31 11.49 -31.41
CA ASN A 267 -19.21 12.45 -30.80
C ASN A 267 -18.47 13.60 -30.09
N GLY A 268 -17.25 13.93 -30.53
CA GLY A 268 -16.62 15.19 -30.14
C GLY A 268 -17.55 16.33 -30.56
N LYS A 269 -18.12 17.00 -29.55
CA LYS A 269 -19.16 18.01 -29.75
C LYS A 269 -18.59 19.25 -30.45
N ILE A 270 -17.26 19.44 -30.39
CA ILE A 270 -16.55 20.57 -30.98
C ILE A 270 -15.30 20.08 -31.75
N ASP A 271 -15.08 20.61 -32.95
CA ASP A 271 -13.86 20.43 -33.73
C ASP A 271 -12.87 21.55 -33.38
N LEU A 272 -11.71 21.18 -32.82
CA LEU A 272 -10.60 22.05 -32.46
C LEU A 272 -9.32 21.68 -33.23
N THR A 273 -9.44 20.93 -34.32
CA THR A 273 -8.29 20.45 -35.13
C THR A 273 -7.50 21.58 -35.81
N GLN A 274 -8.08 22.78 -35.89
CA GLN A 274 -7.42 23.96 -36.47
C GLN A 274 -6.57 24.75 -35.46
N GLU A 275 -6.81 24.60 -34.16
CA GLU A 275 -6.09 25.35 -33.12
C GLU A 275 -4.61 24.93 -33.05
N GLU A 276 -3.73 25.82 -32.60
CA GLU A 276 -2.29 25.53 -32.42
C GLU A 276 -2.07 24.75 -31.11
N ILE A 277 -2.30 23.43 -31.19
CA ILE A 277 -2.20 22.51 -30.06
C ILE A 277 -0.79 21.96 -29.93
N PHE A 278 -0.29 21.92 -28.68
CA PHE A 278 1.01 21.35 -28.35
C PHE A 278 0.99 20.56 -27.01
N THR A 279 1.88 19.59 -26.87
CA THR A 279 2.15 18.87 -25.60
C THR A 279 3.56 19.20 -25.10
N ILE A 280 3.79 19.07 -23.79
CA ILE A 280 5.11 19.25 -23.15
C ILE A 280 5.34 18.09 -22.17
N ASP A 281 6.28 17.23 -22.49
CA ASP A 281 6.52 15.99 -21.74
C ASP A 281 8.03 15.71 -21.59
N ASN A 282 8.41 14.61 -20.94
CA ASN A 282 9.80 14.19 -20.94
C ASN A 282 10.21 13.68 -22.32
N GLU A 283 11.52 13.73 -22.59
CA GLU A 283 12.07 13.14 -23.79
C GLU A 283 11.74 11.63 -23.85
N GLY A 284 11.20 11.20 -24.99
CA GLY A 284 10.83 9.79 -25.21
C GLY A 284 9.44 9.37 -24.71
N ASP A 285 8.72 10.20 -23.96
CA ASP A 285 7.37 9.87 -23.50
C ASP A 285 6.41 9.66 -24.68
N MET A 286 5.60 8.60 -24.63
CA MET A 286 4.63 8.29 -25.69
C MET A 286 3.17 8.35 -25.22
N CYS A 287 2.94 8.31 -23.90
CA CYS A 287 1.63 8.48 -23.29
C CYS A 287 1.46 9.94 -22.89
N LEU A 288 0.94 10.76 -23.83
CA LEU A 288 0.76 12.19 -23.66
C LEU A 288 -0.70 12.43 -23.24
N ASP A 289 -0.91 12.71 -21.95
CA ASP A 289 -2.23 12.82 -21.33
C ASP A 289 -2.85 14.23 -21.49
N ASP A 290 -2.01 15.26 -21.63
CA ASP A 290 -2.41 16.65 -21.58
C ASP A 290 -1.74 17.49 -22.68
N ALA A 291 -2.51 18.40 -23.27
CA ALA A 291 -2.08 19.35 -24.28
C ALA A 291 -2.70 20.72 -24.03
N MET A 292 -2.10 21.77 -24.59
CA MET A 292 -2.59 23.14 -24.45
C MET A 292 -2.70 23.82 -25.81
N SER A 293 -3.61 24.79 -25.90
CA SER A 293 -3.63 25.81 -26.96
C SER A 293 -4.23 27.10 -26.43
N ILE A 294 -3.90 28.22 -27.06
CA ILE A 294 -4.45 29.52 -26.69
C ILE A 294 -4.81 30.31 -27.94
N LYS A 295 -5.97 30.95 -27.90
CA LYS A 295 -6.51 31.74 -29.00
C LYS A 295 -6.64 33.20 -28.61
N ARG A 296 -6.14 34.09 -29.45
CA ARG A 296 -6.32 35.55 -29.31
C ARG A 296 -7.66 35.95 -29.90
N ASN A 297 -8.45 36.72 -29.15
CA ASN A 297 -9.75 37.22 -29.58
C ASN A 297 -9.62 38.67 -30.08
N ASP A 298 -10.51 39.11 -30.98
CA ASP A 298 -10.47 40.45 -31.59
C ASP A 298 -10.58 41.61 -30.59
N ASN A 299 -11.18 41.36 -29.42
CA ASN A 299 -11.36 42.34 -28.35
C ASN A 299 -10.16 42.42 -27.37
N GLY A 300 -9.04 41.75 -27.67
CA GLY A 300 -7.84 41.72 -26.82
C GLY A 300 -7.90 40.76 -25.64
N THR A 301 -8.98 39.98 -25.51
CA THR A 301 -9.04 38.83 -24.59
C THR A 301 -8.42 37.58 -25.23
N TYR A 302 -8.28 36.51 -24.45
CA TYR A 302 -7.82 35.21 -24.94
C TYR A 302 -8.79 34.10 -24.56
N THR A 303 -8.68 32.96 -25.24
CA THR A 303 -9.36 31.72 -24.86
C THR A 303 -8.30 30.65 -24.65
N LEU A 304 -8.19 30.15 -23.42
CA LEU A 304 -7.29 29.04 -23.07
C LEU A 304 -8.03 27.72 -23.24
N PHE A 305 -7.37 26.77 -23.88
CA PHE A 305 -7.82 25.38 -23.98
C PHE A 305 -6.80 24.45 -23.34
N ILE A 306 -7.30 23.54 -22.50
CA ILE A 306 -6.52 22.42 -21.95
C ILE A 306 -7.20 21.15 -22.43
N HIS A 307 -6.49 20.34 -23.21
CA HIS A 307 -7.02 19.14 -23.82
C HIS A 307 -6.48 17.92 -23.09
N LEU A 308 -7.38 17.09 -22.54
CA LEU A 308 -7.03 15.91 -21.77
C LEU A 308 -7.39 14.63 -22.53
N ALA A 309 -6.59 13.58 -22.33
CA ALA A 309 -6.88 12.24 -22.84
C ALA A 309 -8.26 11.77 -22.35
N ASN A 310 -9.05 11.22 -23.27
CA ASN A 310 -10.45 10.90 -23.01
C ASN A 310 -10.74 9.41 -23.19
N PRO A 311 -10.51 8.57 -22.17
CA PRO A 311 -10.77 7.14 -22.25
C PRO A 311 -12.25 6.80 -22.51
N THR A 312 -13.19 7.65 -22.05
CA THR A 312 -14.63 7.41 -22.21
C THR A 312 -15.10 7.40 -23.66
N ALA A 313 -14.33 8.01 -24.57
CA ALA A 313 -14.60 8.02 -26.00
C ALA A 313 -14.20 6.72 -26.70
N THR A 314 -13.51 5.80 -26.01
CA THR A 314 -12.93 4.56 -26.58
C THR A 314 -13.27 3.31 -25.78
N ILE A 315 -13.30 3.42 -24.46
CA ILE A 315 -13.43 2.31 -23.51
C ILE A 315 -14.79 2.46 -22.83
N PRO A 316 -15.67 1.44 -22.85
CA PRO A 316 -16.87 1.41 -22.03
C PRO A 316 -16.52 1.22 -20.55
N TYR A 317 -17.26 1.88 -19.68
CA TYR A 317 -17.06 1.79 -18.23
C TYR A 317 -17.16 0.34 -17.70
N GLU A 318 -18.15 -0.42 -18.18
CA GLU A 318 -18.41 -1.79 -17.75
C GLU A 318 -17.47 -2.83 -18.40
N SER A 319 -16.54 -2.39 -19.25
CA SER A 319 -15.61 -3.31 -19.92
C SER A 319 -14.61 -3.95 -18.96
N ASN A 320 -14.16 -5.16 -19.30
CA ASN A 320 -13.08 -5.83 -18.57
C ASN A 320 -11.82 -4.96 -18.47
N THR A 321 -11.54 -4.14 -19.48
CA THR A 321 -10.34 -3.29 -19.49
C THR A 321 -10.43 -2.14 -18.51
N MET A 322 -11.59 -1.49 -18.39
CA MET A 322 -11.78 -0.47 -17.36
C MET A 322 -11.78 -1.10 -15.96
N HIS A 323 -12.44 -2.25 -15.78
CA HIS A 323 -12.44 -2.97 -14.51
C HIS A 323 -11.02 -3.37 -14.07
N GLU A 324 -10.21 -3.87 -14.99
CA GLU A 324 -8.81 -4.22 -14.72
C GLU A 324 -7.93 -2.98 -14.49
N ALA A 325 -8.18 -1.86 -15.19
CA ALA A 325 -7.50 -0.59 -14.91
C ALA A 325 -7.78 -0.10 -13.48
N LEU A 326 -9.04 -0.14 -13.03
CA LEU A 326 -9.44 0.21 -11.66
C LEU A 326 -8.77 -0.69 -10.62
N LYS A 327 -8.70 -2.00 -10.87
CA LYS A 327 -7.94 -2.93 -10.00
C LYS A 327 -6.45 -2.61 -9.91
N ARG A 328 -5.83 -2.18 -11.02
CA ARG A 328 -4.42 -1.74 -11.06
C ARG A 328 -4.19 -0.37 -10.43
N ASN A 329 -5.21 0.49 -10.39
CA ASN A 329 -5.24 1.85 -9.85
C ASN A 329 -4.41 2.87 -10.65
N HIS A 330 -3.11 2.63 -10.85
CA HIS A 330 -2.23 3.52 -11.62
C HIS A 330 -1.08 2.75 -12.26
N THR A 331 -0.48 3.32 -13.31
CA THR A 331 0.70 2.77 -13.97
C THR A 331 1.85 2.73 -12.97
N ILE A 332 2.43 1.54 -12.77
CA ILE A 332 3.56 1.36 -11.85
C ILE A 332 4.85 1.59 -12.64
N TYR A 333 5.65 2.57 -12.22
CA TYR A 333 6.94 2.89 -12.83
C TYR A 333 8.07 2.24 -12.02
N LEU A 334 8.70 1.22 -12.59
CA LEU A 334 9.83 0.51 -12.01
C LEU A 334 11.14 1.11 -12.54
N SER A 335 12.26 0.83 -11.88
CA SER A 335 13.60 1.32 -12.26
C SER A 335 13.99 1.00 -13.71
N ASN A 336 13.51 -0.13 -14.23
CA ASN A 336 13.85 -0.65 -15.55
C ASN A 336 12.65 -0.95 -16.46
N ASN A 337 11.42 -0.70 -16.02
CA ASN A 337 10.21 -1.04 -16.78
C ASN A 337 8.99 -0.24 -16.27
N SER A 338 7.84 -0.37 -16.93
CA SER A 338 6.56 0.09 -16.40
C SER A 338 5.46 -0.94 -16.61
N ILE A 339 4.51 -0.97 -15.67
CA ILE A 339 3.29 -1.79 -15.72
C ILE A 339 2.10 -0.83 -15.90
N PRO A 340 1.68 -0.56 -17.16
CA PRO A 340 0.57 0.35 -17.42
C PRO A 340 -0.80 -0.22 -17.01
N ILE A 341 -1.76 0.68 -16.76
CA ILE A 341 -3.15 0.29 -16.42
C ILE A 341 -3.91 -0.25 -17.63
N PHE A 342 -3.61 0.27 -18.81
CA PHE A 342 -4.11 -0.20 -20.10
C PHE A 342 -2.96 -0.85 -20.88
N ASP A 343 -3.29 -1.60 -21.92
CA ASP A 343 -2.25 -2.05 -22.84
C ASP A 343 -1.56 -0.85 -23.51
N ARG A 344 -0.28 -1.02 -23.87
CA ARG A 344 0.53 0.08 -24.42
C ARG A 344 -0.05 0.67 -25.70
N TYR A 345 -0.74 -0.12 -26.52
CA TYR A 345 -1.33 0.43 -27.73
C TYR A 345 -2.49 1.39 -27.39
N LEU A 346 -3.26 1.09 -26.35
CA LEU A 346 -4.30 1.99 -25.87
C LEU A 346 -3.71 3.26 -25.25
N SER A 347 -2.78 3.15 -24.28
CA SER A 347 -2.19 4.31 -23.60
C SER A 347 -1.25 5.15 -24.47
N ASP A 348 -0.34 4.51 -25.21
CA ASP A 348 0.76 5.18 -25.92
C ASP A 348 0.38 5.59 -27.35
N ASN A 349 -0.77 5.14 -27.86
CA ASN A 349 -1.21 5.46 -29.22
C ASN A 349 -2.67 5.94 -29.27
N ILE A 350 -3.66 5.17 -28.81
CA ILE A 350 -5.07 5.53 -29.02
C ILE A 350 -5.50 6.73 -28.17
N LEU A 351 -5.21 6.70 -26.86
CA LEU A 351 -5.55 7.77 -25.91
C LEU A 351 -4.55 8.93 -25.95
N SER A 352 -3.30 8.64 -26.31
CA SER A 352 -2.23 9.63 -26.35
C SER A 352 -2.50 10.73 -27.38
N ILE A 353 -2.22 11.97 -26.98
CA ILE A 353 -2.35 13.19 -27.79
C ILE A 353 -1.11 13.35 -28.70
N LEU A 354 -0.78 12.30 -29.46
CA LEU A 354 0.35 12.30 -30.38
C LEU A 354 0.18 13.32 -31.52
N PRO A 355 1.29 13.90 -32.03
CA PRO A 355 1.24 14.88 -33.10
C PRO A 355 0.67 14.30 -34.40
N ASN A 356 0.00 15.16 -35.16
CA ASN A 356 -0.59 14.91 -36.48
C ASN A 356 -1.70 13.84 -36.52
N LYS A 357 -2.28 13.48 -35.38
CA LYS A 357 -3.37 12.51 -35.27
C LYS A 357 -4.64 13.17 -34.72
N ASN A 358 -5.78 12.89 -35.36
CA ASN A 358 -7.08 13.25 -34.80
C ASN A 358 -7.35 12.40 -33.55
N THR A 359 -7.63 13.06 -32.43
CA THR A 359 -7.81 12.42 -31.12
C THR A 359 -9.05 12.98 -30.45
N ASN A 360 -9.86 12.11 -29.86
CA ASN A 360 -10.95 12.53 -28.98
C ASN A 360 -10.34 12.97 -27.64
N ALA A 361 -10.64 14.20 -27.23
CA ALA A 361 -10.18 14.80 -25.99
C ALA A 361 -11.35 15.29 -25.14
N LEU A 362 -11.10 15.41 -23.84
CA LEU A 362 -11.92 16.18 -22.92
C LEU A 362 -11.25 17.54 -22.80
N THR A 363 -11.87 18.57 -23.38
CA THR A 363 -11.29 19.91 -23.41
C THR A 363 -11.92 20.80 -22.35
N ILE A 364 -11.07 21.43 -21.55
CA ILE A 364 -11.41 22.54 -20.68
C ILE A 364 -11.20 23.82 -21.48
N LYS A 365 -12.23 24.67 -21.52
CA LYS A 365 -12.21 25.96 -22.22
C LYS A 365 -12.51 27.05 -21.21
N VAL A 366 -11.70 28.10 -21.18
CA VAL A 366 -11.90 29.25 -20.29
C VAL A 366 -11.42 30.54 -20.97
N GLY A 367 -12.17 31.62 -20.79
CA GLY A 367 -11.81 32.96 -21.21
C GLY A 367 -10.70 33.53 -20.31
N VAL A 368 -9.88 34.38 -20.89
CA VAL A 368 -8.78 35.06 -20.21
C VAL A 368 -8.83 36.54 -20.53
N THR A 369 -8.81 37.37 -19.50
CA THR A 369 -8.84 38.83 -19.62
C THR A 369 -7.49 39.38 -20.11
N PRO A 370 -7.41 40.64 -20.57
CA PRO A 370 -6.16 41.22 -21.06
C PRO A 370 -5.04 41.31 -20.00
N ASP A 371 -5.40 41.26 -18.71
CA ASP A 371 -4.46 41.21 -17.59
C ASP A 371 -4.11 39.78 -17.13
N TYR A 372 -4.40 38.79 -17.99
CA TYR A 372 -4.10 37.36 -17.82
C TYR A 372 -4.89 36.66 -16.71
N SER A 373 -5.96 37.26 -16.20
CA SER A 373 -6.86 36.62 -15.23
C SER A 373 -7.77 35.61 -15.93
N LEU A 374 -8.06 34.49 -15.26
CA LEU A 374 -9.05 33.53 -15.75
C LEU A 374 -10.46 34.03 -15.48
N ASP A 375 -11.31 34.08 -16.50
CA ASP A 375 -12.73 34.39 -16.38
C ASP A 375 -13.52 33.10 -16.12
N LEU A 376 -13.69 32.75 -14.85
CA LEU A 376 -14.32 31.50 -14.43
C LEU A 376 -15.80 31.40 -14.79
N ASP A 377 -16.47 32.51 -15.11
CA ASP A 377 -17.87 32.48 -15.57
C ASP A 377 -17.98 31.84 -16.96
N THR A 378 -16.91 31.88 -17.75
CA THR A 378 -16.83 31.28 -19.09
C THR A 378 -16.31 29.84 -19.10
N LEU A 379 -16.03 29.26 -17.93
CA LEU A 379 -15.46 27.92 -17.81
C LEU A 379 -16.43 26.84 -18.33
N GLU A 380 -15.93 26.01 -19.25
CA GLU A 380 -16.64 24.87 -19.83
C GLU A 380 -15.74 23.62 -19.85
N ILE A 381 -16.33 22.44 -19.64
CA ILE A 381 -15.69 21.15 -19.94
C ILE A 381 -16.50 20.45 -21.03
N ILE A 382 -15.87 20.17 -22.16
CA ILE A 382 -16.53 19.76 -23.40
C ILE A 382 -15.78 18.62 -24.10
N PRO A 383 -16.48 17.59 -24.61
CA PRO A 383 -15.89 16.62 -25.53
C PRO A 383 -15.51 17.28 -26.86
N SER A 384 -14.31 17.00 -27.37
CA SER A 384 -13.79 17.62 -28.60
C SER A 384 -12.99 16.65 -29.46
N ILE A 385 -12.87 16.93 -30.76
CA ILE A 385 -11.87 16.34 -31.64
C ILE A 385 -10.72 17.34 -31.81
N ILE A 386 -9.50 16.90 -31.53
CA ILE A 386 -8.29 17.72 -31.62
C ILE A 386 -7.28 17.10 -32.60
N LYS A 387 -6.34 17.92 -33.06
CA LYS A 387 -5.15 17.45 -33.78
C LYS A 387 -3.93 18.16 -33.22
N ASN A 388 -3.15 17.46 -32.41
CA ASN A 388 -1.90 18.01 -31.88
C ASN A 388 -0.94 18.32 -33.03
N LYS A 389 -0.33 19.51 -33.04
CA LYS A 389 0.61 19.92 -34.09
C LYS A 389 2.06 19.79 -33.62
N HIS A 390 2.31 19.92 -32.32
CA HIS A 390 3.66 20.00 -31.76
C HIS A 390 3.83 19.10 -30.54
N LYS A 391 4.92 18.35 -30.48
CA LYS A 391 5.34 17.60 -29.30
C LYS A 391 6.65 18.20 -28.81
N LEU A 392 6.60 18.89 -27.68
CA LEU A 392 7.75 19.54 -27.08
C LEU A 392 8.28 18.69 -25.92
N THR A 393 9.59 18.74 -25.69
CA THR A 393 10.16 18.32 -24.40
C THR A 393 10.13 19.49 -23.45
N TYR A 394 10.19 19.25 -22.13
CA TYR A 394 10.37 20.33 -21.14
C TYR A 394 11.55 21.24 -21.49
N GLN A 395 12.69 20.67 -21.87
CA GLN A 395 13.86 21.44 -22.31
C GLN A 395 13.55 22.27 -23.56
N GLY A 396 12.92 21.67 -24.57
CA GLY A 396 12.58 22.39 -25.81
C GLY A 396 11.58 23.53 -25.58
N ALA A 397 10.62 23.35 -24.69
CA ALA A 397 9.70 24.43 -24.30
C ALA A 397 10.45 25.57 -23.58
N GLU A 398 11.37 25.24 -22.68
CA GLU A 398 12.19 26.24 -21.98
C GLU A 398 13.07 27.06 -22.95
N GLU A 399 13.69 26.40 -23.93
CA GLU A 399 14.47 27.05 -24.97
C GLU A 399 13.61 28.01 -25.81
N ILE A 400 12.39 27.59 -26.19
CA ILE A 400 11.46 28.45 -26.94
C ILE A 400 11.02 29.66 -26.09
N ILE A 401 10.72 29.47 -24.80
CA ILE A 401 10.30 30.55 -23.89
C ILE A 401 11.42 31.59 -23.73
N THR A 402 12.66 31.15 -23.57
CA THR A 402 13.81 32.02 -23.23
C THR A 402 14.47 32.68 -24.44
N SER A 403 14.26 32.15 -25.65
CA SER A 403 14.84 32.68 -26.87
C SER A 403 13.76 33.19 -27.82
N THR A 404 13.49 32.49 -28.92
CA THR A 404 12.42 32.73 -29.88
C THR A 404 12.09 31.41 -30.58
N GLY A 405 10.89 31.28 -31.16
CA GLY A 405 10.53 30.08 -31.91
C GLY A 405 9.07 30.04 -32.29
N LEU A 406 8.70 29.01 -33.04
CA LEU A 406 7.30 28.65 -33.24
C LEU A 406 6.68 28.34 -31.86
N LEU A 407 5.54 28.95 -31.53
CA LEU A 407 4.87 28.94 -30.21
C LEU A 407 5.46 29.85 -29.12
N HIS A 408 6.50 30.66 -29.38
CA HIS A 408 7.08 31.55 -28.35
C HIS A 408 6.03 32.43 -27.65
N ASP A 409 5.22 33.14 -28.44
CA ASP A 409 4.21 34.05 -27.91
C ASP A 409 3.10 33.32 -27.13
N ASP A 410 2.77 32.09 -27.53
CA ASP A 410 1.72 31.29 -26.90
C ASP A 410 2.21 30.70 -25.57
N LEU A 411 3.44 30.19 -25.52
CA LEU A 411 4.07 29.69 -24.31
C LEU A 411 4.27 30.79 -23.27
N ILE A 412 4.72 31.98 -23.68
CA ILE A 412 4.82 33.15 -22.78
C ILE A 412 3.45 33.54 -22.22
N LEU A 413 2.43 33.55 -23.08
CA LEU A 413 1.08 33.93 -22.66
C LEU A 413 0.53 32.94 -21.63
N ILE A 414 0.66 31.64 -21.88
CA ILE A 414 0.20 30.59 -20.97
C ILE A 414 1.01 30.61 -19.66
N SER A 415 2.33 30.81 -19.72
CA SER A 415 3.16 30.99 -18.52
C SER A 415 2.68 32.17 -17.68
N LYS A 416 2.40 33.33 -18.26
CA LYS A 416 1.88 34.51 -17.54
C LYS A 416 0.53 34.24 -16.86
N ILE A 417 -0.35 33.51 -17.52
CA ILE A 417 -1.66 33.13 -16.96
C ILE A 417 -1.46 32.29 -15.69
N PHE A 418 -0.62 31.26 -15.76
CA PHE A 418 -0.43 30.36 -14.62
C PHE A 418 0.48 30.94 -13.52
N ASP A 419 1.43 31.81 -13.85
CA ASP A 419 2.18 32.59 -12.86
C ASP A 419 1.26 33.51 -12.07
N LYS A 420 0.31 34.18 -12.74
CA LYS A 420 -0.69 35.01 -12.07
C LYS A 420 -1.58 34.19 -11.12
N GLN A 421 -2.07 33.04 -11.58
CA GLN A 421 -2.85 32.12 -10.73
C GLN A 421 -2.06 31.66 -9.49
N ALA A 422 -0.76 31.40 -9.65
CA ALA A 422 0.11 31.00 -8.53
C ALA A 422 0.39 32.16 -7.56
N ILE A 423 0.52 33.40 -8.04
CA ILE A 423 0.70 34.60 -7.21
C ILE A 423 -0.56 34.85 -6.36
N ASP A 424 -1.74 34.68 -6.96
CA ASP A 424 -3.02 34.88 -6.28
C ASP A 424 -3.30 33.80 -5.21
N ASN A 425 -2.50 32.72 -5.15
CA ASN A 425 -2.54 31.71 -4.09
C ASN A 425 -1.17 31.53 -3.39
N PRO A 426 -0.80 32.42 -2.45
CA PRO A 426 0.50 32.40 -1.77
C PRO A 426 0.81 31.09 -1.03
N ARG A 427 -0.22 30.39 -0.53
CA ARG A 427 -0.08 29.10 0.16
C ARG A 427 0.36 27.99 -0.78
N VAL A 428 -0.17 27.96 -2.00
CA VAL A 428 0.25 27.03 -3.06
C VAL A 428 1.72 27.26 -3.41
N ARG A 429 2.08 28.51 -3.70
CA ARG A 429 3.46 28.87 -4.02
C ARG A 429 4.44 28.44 -2.92
N ALA A 430 4.10 28.71 -1.66
CA ALA A 430 4.89 28.29 -0.50
C ALA A 430 5.02 26.75 -0.39
N TYR A 431 3.91 26.02 -0.60
CA TYR A 431 3.91 24.56 -0.57
C TYR A 431 4.81 23.95 -1.66
N HIS A 432 4.71 24.43 -2.90
CA HIS A 432 5.57 23.94 -4.01
C HIS A 432 7.05 24.23 -3.74
N GLN A 433 7.39 25.45 -3.31
CA GLN A 433 8.76 25.82 -2.94
C GLN A 433 9.31 24.94 -1.81
N MET A 434 8.48 24.62 -0.82
CA MET A 434 8.84 23.73 0.28
C MET A 434 9.05 22.28 -0.21
N LYS A 435 8.16 21.76 -1.05
CA LYS A 435 8.24 20.41 -1.62
C LYS A 435 9.47 20.20 -2.50
N GLU A 436 9.79 21.16 -3.38
CA GLU A 436 10.99 21.10 -4.22
C GLU A 436 12.27 21.06 -3.40
N ARG A 437 12.35 21.89 -2.34
CA ARG A 437 13.48 21.87 -1.38
C ARG A 437 13.63 20.53 -0.64
N ILE A 438 12.56 19.77 -0.47
CA ILE A 438 12.60 18.43 0.16
C ILE A 438 13.09 17.37 -0.83
N ASN A 439 12.69 17.45 -2.09
CA ASN A 439 13.00 16.44 -3.10
C ASN A 439 14.44 16.56 -3.63
N ASN A 440 14.98 17.77 -3.74
CA ASN A 440 16.32 18.00 -4.29
C ASN A 440 17.37 18.06 -3.18
N GLN A 441 18.11 16.95 -2.98
CA GLN A 441 19.25 16.86 -2.06
C GLN A 441 20.52 17.59 -2.57
N LYS A 442 20.40 18.71 -3.31
CA LYS A 442 21.55 19.50 -3.81
C LYS A 442 21.33 21.00 -3.75
N GLU A 443 22.46 21.72 -3.73
CA GLU A 443 22.61 23.17 -3.56
C GLU A 443 21.65 24.03 -4.40
N VAL A 444 21.27 25.12 -3.73
CA VAL A 444 20.26 26.12 -4.02
C VAL A 444 20.77 27.11 -5.07
N ASP A 445 20.04 27.27 -6.20
CA ASP A 445 19.74 28.56 -6.85
C ASP A 445 19.02 28.46 -8.21
N SER A 446 18.76 27.28 -8.77
CA SER A 446 17.93 27.22 -9.99
C SER A 446 16.45 27.32 -9.62
N GLU A 447 15.79 28.43 -9.97
CA GLU A 447 14.33 28.46 -10.09
C GLU A 447 13.86 27.25 -10.91
N ALA A 448 12.73 26.64 -10.53
CA ALA A 448 12.18 25.53 -11.30
C ALA A 448 11.92 25.99 -12.74
N PRO A 449 12.24 25.20 -13.78
CA PRO A 449 12.08 25.64 -15.16
C PRO A 449 10.64 26.06 -15.44
N ILE A 450 10.46 27.16 -16.18
CA ILE A 450 9.16 27.78 -16.46
C ILE A 450 8.19 26.76 -17.08
N ALA A 451 8.69 25.92 -17.99
CA ALA A 451 7.90 24.89 -18.64
C ALA A 451 7.31 23.86 -17.65
N HIS A 452 8.08 23.45 -16.64
CA HIS A 452 7.60 22.50 -15.61
C HIS A 452 6.51 23.12 -14.75
N MET A 453 6.72 24.36 -14.29
CA MET A 453 5.73 25.07 -13.49
C MET A 453 4.44 25.30 -14.26
N MET A 454 4.54 25.71 -15.53
CA MET A 454 3.40 25.95 -16.41
C MET A 454 2.53 24.69 -16.57
N VAL A 455 3.13 23.53 -16.87
CA VAL A 455 2.41 22.25 -17.00
C VAL A 455 1.82 21.81 -15.65
N GLU A 456 2.54 21.98 -14.54
CA GLU A 456 2.02 21.64 -13.21
C GLU A 456 0.80 22.48 -12.85
N GLN A 457 0.86 23.80 -13.02
CA GLN A 457 -0.24 24.71 -12.71
C GLN A 457 -1.43 24.52 -13.67
N CYS A 458 -1.17 24.25 -14.94
CA CYS A 458 -2.20 23.85 -15.91
C CYS A 458 -2.98 22.63 -15.42
N ASN A 459 -2.26 21.59 -15.00
CA ASN A 459 -2.87 20.37 -14.48
C ASN A 459 -3.61 20.60 -13.14
N VAL A 460 -3.09 21.44 -12.25
CA VAL A 460 -3.78 21.82 -11.01
C VAL A 460 -5.09 22.55 -11.32
N PHE A 461 -5.06 23.52 -12.23
CA PHE A 461 -6.26 24.23 -12.67
C PHE A 461 -7.27 23.25 -13.29
N ALA A 462 -6.83 22.41 -14.24
CA ALA A 462 -7.66 21.41 -14.87
C ALA A 462 -8.39 20.51 -13.86
N ASN A 463 -7.66 20.02 -12.86
CA ASN A 463 -8.20 19.15 -11.81
C ASN A 463 -9.10 19.89 -10.79
N SER A 464 -9.09 21.22 -10.76
CA SER A 464 -10.00 22.03 -9.93
C SER A 464 -11.33 22.37 -10.63
N THR A 465 -11.37 22.29 -11.96
CA THR A 465 -12.51 22.80 -12.76
C THR A 465 -13.85 22.16 -12.43
N ILE A 466 -13.87 20.85 -12.13
CA ILE A 466 -15.11 20.15 -11.75
C ILE A 466 -15.73 20.78 -10.49
N HIS A 467 -14.91 21.13 -9.50
CA HIS A 467 -15.39 21.81 -8.30
C HIS A 467 -15.92 23.22 -8.61
N LEU A 468 -15.21 23.97 -9.46
CA LEU A 468 -15.61 25.33 -9.84
C LEU A 468 -16.97 25.33 -10.55
N ILE A 469 -17.19 24.40 -11.47
CA ILE A 469 -18.47 24.21 -12.17
C ILE A 469 -19.57 23.78 -11.18
N ASP A 470 -19.30 22.77 -10.35
CA ASP A 470 -20.26 22.28 -9.36
C ASP A 470 -20.73 23.40 -8.41
N LYS A 471 -19.78 24.25 -7.98
CA LYS A 471 -20.04 25.40 -7.11
C LYS A 471 -20.82 26.51 -7.84
N ARG A 472 -20.46 26.83 -9.08
CA ARG A 472 -21.13 27.85 -9.91
C ARG A 472 -22.58 27.47 -10.22
N GLU A 473 -22.81 26.21 -10.54
CA GLU A 473 -24.09 25.72 -11.05
C GLU A 473 -24.96 25.00 -9.99
N HIS A 474 -24.43 24.81 -8.77
CA HIS A 474 -25.12 24.13 -7.67
C HIS A 474 -25.57 22.70 -8.03
N LEU A 475 -24.72 21.94 -8.71
CA LEU A 475 -25.07 20.63 -9.25
C LEU A 475 -25.06 19.51 -8.20
N GLY A 476 -24.28 19.66 -7.13
CA GLY A 476 -24.08 18.66 -6.08
C GLY A 476 -23.37 17.41 -6.59
N LEU A 477 -22.37 17.54 -7.46
CA LEU A 477 -21.69 16.41 -8.11
C LEU A 477 -21.01 15.49 -7.08
N ILE A 478 -21.28 14.18 -7.20
CA ILE A 478 -20.52 13.15 -6.49
C ILE A 478 -19.31 12.80 -7.35
N MET A 479 -18.11 12.95 -6.80
CA MET A 479 -16.86 12.75 -7.52
C MET A 479 -15.84 11.99 -6.64
N PRO A 480 -14.85 11.31 -7.23
CA PRO A 480 -13.72 10.76 -6.48
C PRO A 480 -12.75 11.88 -6.08
N TRP A 481 -13.14 12.67 -5.06
CA TRP A 481 -12.37 13.81 -4.57
C TRP A 481 -10.99 13.38 -4.09
N ARG A 482 -9.95 14.09 -4.52
CA ARG A 482 -8.61 13.96 -3.97
C ARG A 482 -8.45 14.96 -2.83
N VAL A 483 -8.43 14.44 -1.61
CA VAL A 483 -8.52 15.25 -0.40
C VAL A 483 -7.25 15.18 0.44
N GLN A 484 -6.97 16.25 1.17
CA GLN A 484 -5.86 16.33 2.11
C GLN A 484 -6.25 17.25 3.28
N ARG A 485 -6.13 16.74 4.51
CA ARG A 485 -6.28 17.55 5.73
C ARG A 485 -4.91 17.92 6.30
N GLU A 486 -4.74 19.15 6.72
CA GLU A 486 -3.66 19.64 7.55
C GLU A 486 -3.92 19.13 8.95
N GLU A 487 -2.89 18.56 9.57
CA GLU A 487 -2.87 18.41 11.02
C GLU A 487 -2.12 19.57 11.69
N ASN A 488 -1.59 20.58 10.96
CA ASN A 488 -1.03 21.78 11.60
C ASN A 488 -0.79 23.00 10.67
N ILE A 489 -1.75 23.94 10.64
CA ILE A 489 -1.66 25.25 9.94
C ILE A 489 -0.44 26.09 10.40
N GLU A 490 -0.05 25.96 11.67
CA GLU A 490 0.99 26.78 12.30
C GLU A 490 2.34 26.71 11.59
N LEU A 491 2.68 25.57 10.98
CA LEU A 491 3.98 25.38 10.31
C LEU A 491 4.06 26.12 8.97
N ILE A 492 2.95 26.14 8.21
CA ILE A 492 2.85 26.88 6.94
C ILE A 492 2.81 28.38 7.20
N GLU A 493 2.04 28.81 8.21
CA GLU A 493 2.02 30.21 8.64
C GLU A 493 3.42 30.66 9.07
N LYS A 494 4.12 29.85 9.87
CA LYS A 494 5.50 30.13 10.26
C LYS A 494 6.46 30.20 9.07
N TYR A 495 6.26 29.39 8.01
CA TYR A 495 7.05 29.49 6.78
C TYR A 495 6.82 30.81 6.06
N LEU A 496 5.55 31.16 5.87
CA LEU A 496 5.13 32.40 5.22
C LEU A 496 5.65 33.63 5.97
N GLU A 497 5.72 33.58 7.31
CA GLU A 497 6.27 34.64 8.15
C GLU A 497 7.80 34.76 8.06
N HIS A 498 8.54 33.64 8.03
CA HIS A 498 10.00 33.65 8.17
C HIS A 498 10.75 33.57 6.84
N GLY A 499 10.09 33.26 5.73
CA GLY A 499 10.65 33.27 4.36
C GLY A 499 11.74 32.21 4.08
N SER A 500 12.28 31.56 5.09
CA SER A 500 13.29 30.51 4.96
C SER A 500 13.35 29.66 6.24
N PHE A 501 13.13 28.36 6.12
CA PHE A 501 13.52 27.40 7.15
C PHE A 501 14.89 26.81 6.85
N ASP A 502 15.67 26.50 7.90
CA ASP A 502 16.84 25.64 7.77
C ASP A 502 16.41 24.20 7.50
N ILE A 503 16.32 23.89 6.21
CA ILE A 503 15.98 22.57 5.69
C ILE A 503 17.05 21.51 5.98
N ASN A 504 18.27 21.89 6.43
CA ASN A 504 19.30 20.91 6.81
C ASN A 504 19.06 20.33 8.21
N SER A 505 18.13 20.89 8.97
CA SER A 505 17.75 20.32 10.26
C SER A 505 16.98 19.01 10.06
N SER A 506 17.62 17.90 10.43
CA SER A 506 17.04 16.55 10.36
C SER A 506 15.70 16.47 11.11
N GLY A 507 15.57 17.26 12.18
CA GLY A 507 14.35 17.38 12.97
C GLY A 507 13.19 18.02 12.20
N LEU A 508 13.43 19.07 11.41
CA LEU A 508 12.40 19.72 10.60
C LEU A 508 12.01 18.86 9.40
N GLN A 509 12.96 18.18 8.75
CA GLN A 509 12.67 17.24 7.67
C GLN A 509 11.79 16.08 8.14
N LEU A 510 12.11 15.51 9.30
CA LEU A 510 11.33 14.43 9.90
C LEU A 510 9.95 14.93 10.37
N LEU A 511 9.87 16.15 10.91
CA LEU A 511 8.60 16.83 11.17
C LEU A 511 7.79 16.94 9.85
N LEU A 512 8.30 17.63 8.85
CA LEU A 512 7.58 17.89 7.60
C LEU A 512 7.06 16.61 6.92
N LYS A 513 7.86 15.53 6.93
CA LYS A 513 7.47 14.22 6.38
C LYS A 513 6.36 13.54 7.19
N ASN A 514 6.33 13.72 8.51
CA ASN A 514 5.34 13.13 9.41
C ASN A 514 4.05 13.97 9.53
N TYR A 515 4.14 15.30 9.33
CA TYR A 515 3.03 16.24 9.52
C TYR A 515 2.23 16.53 8.23
N MET A 516 2.80 16.30 7.04
CA MET A 516 2.03 16.33 5.79
C MET A 516 1.23 15.03 5.65
N THR A 517 -0.08 15.07 5.94
CA THR A 517 -0.93 13.89 5.67
C THR A 517 -0.87 13.56 4.19
N LYS A 518 -0.73 12.26 3.88
CA LYS A 518 -0.80 11.80 2.48
C LYS A 518 -2.20 12.09 1.96
N SER A 519 -2.29 12.76 0.80
CA SER A 519 -3.57 12.93 0.13
C SER A 519 -4.17 11.57 -0.22
N LYS A 520 -5.50 11.49 -0.22
CA LYS A 520 -6.26 10.25 -0.46
C LYS A 520 -7.49 10.52 -1.30
N TYR A 521 -8.06 9.49 -1.91
CA TYR A 521 -9.37 9.58 -2.54
C TYR A 521 -10.48 9.52 -1.49
N SER A 522 -11.55 10.28 -1.69
CA SER A 522 -12.73 10.30 -0.83
C SER A 522 -13.97 10.57 -1.67
N TYR A 523 -15.10 9.97 -1.28
CA TYR A 523 -16.41 10.29 -1.85
C TYR A 523 -16.98 11.61 -1.30
N THR A 524 -16.41 12.15 -0.22
CA THR A 524 -16.77 13.45 0.36
C THR A 524 -15.71 14.49 0.05
N ASN A 525 -16.11 15.63 -0.47
CA ASN A 525 -15.20 16.76 -0.62
C ASN A 525 -14.93 17.39 0.75
N ILE A 526 -13.65 17.57 1.07
CA ILE A 526 -13.19 18.27 2.28
C ILE A 526 -12.02 19.22 1.96
N GLY A 527 -11.81 19.51 0.67
CA GLY A 527 -10.68 20.31 0.20
C GLY A 527 -9.35 19.56 0.11
N HIS A 528 -8.40 20.24 -0.53
CA HIS A 528 -7.02 19.83 -0.67
C HIS A 528 -6.10 20.96 -0.17
N GLN A 529 -5.82 20.96 1.13
CA GLN A 529 -5.17 22.10 1.77
C GLN A 529 -3.75 22.39 1.28
N GLY A 530 -2.94 21.37 0.96
CA GLY A 530 -1.61 21.58 0.37
C GLY A 530 -1.65 22.26 -1.01
N LEU A 531 -2.80 22.27 -1.68
CA LEU A 531 -3.02 22.99 -2.93
C LEU A 531 -3.90 24.23 -2.73
N GLY A 532 -4.30 24.56 -1.49
CA GLY A 532 -5.17 25.71 -1.20
C GLY A 532 -6.47 25.73 -2.02
N ILE A 533 -7.03 24.57 -2.35
CA ILE A 533 -8.24 24.43 -3.20
C ILE A 533 -9.36 23.71 -2.42
N ASP A 534 -10.57 24.23 -2.52
CA ASP A 534 -11.77 23.73 -1.80
C ASP A 534 -12.32 22.40 -2.36
N GLY A 535 -12.00 22.05 -3.60
CA GLY A 535 -12.36 20.77 -4.21
C GLY A 535 -11.44 20.40 -5.37
N TYR A 536 -10.93 19.17 -5.36
CA TYR A 536 -9.90 18.73 -6.29
C TYR A 536 -10.22 17.32 -6.80
N VAL A 537 -10.37 17.16 -8.13
CA VAL A 537 -10.65 15.88 -8.78
C VAL A 537 -9.59 15.67 -9.86
N LYS A 538 -8.80 14.61 -9.74
CA LYS A 538 -7.79 14.33 -10.75
C LYS A 538 -8.47 13.82 -12.02
N ILE A 539 -8.23 14.47 -13.15
CA ILE A 539 -8.69 14.10 -14.49
C ILE A 539 -7.57 14.18 -15.53
N SER A 540 -6.45 14.84 -15.20
CA SER A 540 -5.41 15.20 -16.16
C SER A 540 -4.40 14.09 -16.50
N SER A 541 -4.61 12.85 -16.05
CA SER A 541 -3.71 11.74 -16.43
C SER A 541 -4.44 10.41 -16.59
N ALA A 542 -5.57 10.44 -17.30
CA ALA A 542 -6.51 9.32 -17.40
C ALA A 542 -5.96 8.10 -18.15
N ALA A 543 -4.92 8.22 -18.98
CA ALA A 543 -4.29 7.06 -19.63
C ALA A 543 -3.34 6.28 -18.70
N ARG A 544 -2.99 6.83 -17.53
CA ARG A 544 -2.10 6.20 -16.53
C ARG A 544 -2.63 6.19 -15.09
N ARG A 545 -3.77 6.84 -14.80
CA ARG A 545 -4.47 6.82 -13.52
C ARG A 545 -5.93 6.41 -13.71
N ALA A 546 -6.33 5.28 -13.16
CA ALA A 546 -7.67 4.74 -13.37
C ALA A 546 -8.77 5.56 -12.65
N MET A 547 -8.43 6.19 -11.52
CA MET A 547 -9.35 7.09 -10.82
C MET A 547 -9.63 8.37 -11.61
N ASP A 548 -8.69 8.82 -12.44
CA ASP A 548 -8.91 9.94 -13.36
C ASP A 548 -9.88 9.53 -14.47
N ALA A 549 -9.66 8.35 -15.07
CA ALA A 549 -10.61 7.79 -16.03
C ALA A 549 -12.01 7.65 -15.43
N LEU A 550 -12.13 7.10 -14.20
CA LEU A 550 -13.39 7.00 -13.44
C LEU A 550 -14.07 8.37 -13.29
N ALA A 551 -13.32 9.38 -12.86
CA ALA A 551 -13.85 10.74 -12.71
C ALA A 551 -14.43 11.28 -14.03
N ILE A 552 -13.78 11.00 -15.16
CA ILE A 552 -14.31 11.40 -16.47
C ILE A 552 -15.60 10.65 -16.81
N TYR A 553 -15.74 9.35 -16.55
CA TYR A 553 -17.03 8.65 -16.76
C TYR A 553 -18.15 9.25 -15.91
N VAL A 554 -17.88 9.54 -14.64
CA VAL A 554 -18.84 10.18 -13.73
C VAL A 554 -19.24 11.56 -14.25
N LEU A 555 -18.27 12.35 -14.72
CA LEU A 555 -18.51 13.66 -15.32
C LEU A 555 -19.38 13.56 -16.58
N TYR A 556 -19.19 12.53 -17.40
CA TYR A 556 -20.03 12.29 -18.56
C TYR A 556 -21.49 12.05 -18.18
N ASP A 557 -21.75 11.20 -17.18
CA ASP A 557 -23.10 10.84 -16.78
C ASP A 557 -23.82 11.94 -15.99
N LEU A 558 -23.13 12.58 -15.05
CA LEU A 558 -23.72 13.52 -14.11
C LEU A 558 -23.71 14.99 -14.59
N TYR A 559 -22.90 15.30 -15.61
CA TYR A 559 -22.77 16.66 -16.16
C TYR A 559 -22.91 16.74 -17.68
N ILE A 560 -22.03 16.11 -18.47
CA ILE A 560 -21.97 16.35 -19.93
C ILE A 560 -23.20 15.79 -20.68
N ASN A 561 -23.71 14.65 -20.23
CA ASN A 561 -24.90 13.98 -20.74
C ASN A 561 -26.01 13.97 -19.66
N ARG A 562 -25.97 14.94 -18.75
CA ARG A 562 -26.95 15.07 -17.67
C ARG A 562 -28.36 15.14 -18.27
N SER A 563 -29.21 14.19 -17.90
CA SER A 563 -30.63 14.15 -18.22
C SER A 563 -31.41 14.11 -16.90
N THR A 564 -32.52 14.83 -16.81
CA THR A 564 -33.36 14.84 -15.60
C THR A 564 -34.11 13.52 -15.39
N ASP A 565 -34.34 12.76 -16.47
CA ASP A 565 -35.22 11.59 -16.44
C ASP A 565 -34.62 10.38 -15.71
N ASP A 566 -33.28 10.29 -15.64
CA ASP A 566 -32.56 9.17 -15.03
C ASP A 566 -31.56 9.60 -13.94
N LEU A 567 -31.57 10.88 -13.55
CA LEU A 567 -30.53 11.48 -12.72
C LEU A 567 -30.40 10.81 -11.35
N ASP A 568 -31.51 10.60 -10.63
CA ASP A 568 -31.49 9.98 -9.30
C ASP A 568 -30.88 8.57 -9.33
N SER A 569 -31.19 7.80 -10.38
CA SER A 569 -30.66 6.45 -10.54
C SER A 569 -29.14 6.46 -10.81
N LYS A 570 -28.66 7.41 -11.61
CA LYS A 570 -27.23 7.62 -11.87
C LYS A 570 -26.49 8.09 -10.63
N TYR A 571 -27.07 8.99 -9.84
CA TYR A 571 -26.49 9.44 -8.57
C TYR A 571 -26.34 8.29 -7.59
N TYR A 572 -27.39 7.48 -7.39
CA TYR A 572 -27.32 6.31 -6.51
C TYR A 572 -26.27 5.29 -6.96
N TYR A 573 -26.20 5.04 -8.27
CA TYR A 573 -25.18 4.17 -8.86
C TYR A 573 -23.77 4.69 -8.61
N TRP A 574 -23.49 5.94 -8.97
CA TRP A 574 -22.16 6.52 -8.85
C TRP A 574 -21.74 6.75 -7.40
N GLU A 575 -22.66 7.06 -6.49
CA GLU A 575 -22.35 7.14 -5.05
C GLU A 575 -21.77 5.82 -4.54
N LYS A 576 -22.42 4.69 -4.89
CA LYS A 576 -21.96 3.36 -4.51
C LYS A 576 -20.59 3.04 -5.13
N GLU A 577 -20.43 3.25 -6.43
CA GLU A 577 -19.19 2.95 -7.14
C GLU A 577 -18.02 3.82 -6.65
N ILE A 578 -18.21 5.13 -6.51
CA ILE A 578 -17.16 6.05 -6.07
C ILE A 578 -16.73 5.71 -4.64
N LYS A 579 -17.66 5.41 -3.74
CA LYS A 579 -17.32 5.01 -2.37
C LYS A 579 -16.44 3.77 -2.34
N TYR A 580 -16.83 2.72 -3.07
CA TYR A 580 -16.05 1.49 -3.18
C TYR A 580 -14.65 1.75 -3.77
N TRP A 581 -14.58 2.42 -4.92
CA TRP A 581 -13.31 2.64 -5.62
C TRP A 581 -12.38 3.60 -4.87
N CYS A 582 -12.90 4.59 -4.14
CA CYS A 582 -12.07 5.45 -3.29
C CYS A 582 -11.38 4.63 -2.18
N GLU A 583 -12.12 3.77 -1.47
CA GLU A 583 -11.56 2.92 -0.42
C GLU A 583 -10.53 1.94 -0.99
N TYR A 584 -10.87 1.26 -2.09
CA TYR A 584 -9.97 0.33 -2.77
C TYR A 584 -8.71 1.03 -3.29
N ALA A 585 -8.83 2.15 -3.99
CA ALA A 585 -7.72 2.87 -4.59
C ALA A 585 -6.72 3.38 -3.54
N ASN A 586 -7.19 3.76 -2.35
CA ASN A 586 -6.30 4.17 -1.25
C ASN A 586 -5.45 3.00 -0.72
N ILE A 587 -6.06 1.83 -0.54
CA ILE A 587 -5.34 0.62 -0.11
C ILE A 587 -4.37 0.18 -1.21
N LYS A 588 -4.87 0.07 -2.46
CA LYS A 588 -4.09 -0.39 -3.59
C LYS A 588 -2.94 0.56 -3.93
N ALA A 589 -3.11 1.86 -3.74
CA ALA A 589 -2.01 2.82 -3.90
C ALA A 589 -0.86 2.53 -2.95
N SER A 590 -1.17 2.20 -1.68
CA SER A 590 -0.14 1.82 -0.70
C SER A 590 0.56 0.52 -1.10
N ASP A 591 -0.19 -0.51 -1.52
CA ASP A 591 0.40 -1.78 -1.99
C ASP A 591 1.32 -1.57 -3.19
N ASN A 592 0.91 -0.77 -4.18
CA ASN A 592 1.71 -0.48 -5.37
C ASN A 592 3.00 0.29 -5.04
N ILE A 593 2.94 1.25 -4.11
CA ILE A 593 4.14 2.00 -3.65
C ILE A 593 5.13 1.03 -3.00
N THR A 594 4.66 0.20 -2.08
CA THR A 594 5.51 -0.77 -1.38
C THR A 594 6.09 -1.82 -2.34
N PHE A 595 5.31 -2.28 -3.32
CA PHE A 595 5.81 -3.13 -4.40
C PHE A 595 6.94 -2.46 -5.19
N MET A 596 6.73 -1.21 -5.61
CA MET A 596 7.70 -0.45 -6.40
C MET A 596 9.01 -0.24 -5.63
N GLU A 597 8.93 0.14 -4.35
CA GLU A 597 10.10 0.29 -3.47
C GLU A 597 10.88 -1.03 -3.37
N GLN A 598 10.20 -2.14 -3.12
CA GLN A 598 10.83 -3.46 -2.99
C GLN A 598 11.45 -3.94 -4.31
N TYR A 599 10.71 -3.82 -5.42
CA TYR A 599 11.22 -4.18 -6.74
C TYR A 599 12.45 -3.36 -7.10
N ASN A 600 12.39 -2.04 -6.91
CA ASN A 600 13.50 -1.15 -7.27
C ASN A 600 14.74 -1.42 -6.41
N TYR A 601 14.55 -1.68 -5.11
CA TYR A 601 15.64 -2.10 -4.23
C TYR A 601 16.31 -3.38 -4.73
N LEU A 602 15.53 -4.44 -4.98
CA LEU A 602 16.07 -5.72 -5.46
C LEU A 602 16.71 -5.60 -6.85
N SER A 603 16.11 -4.82 -7.75
CA SER A 603 16.63 -4.53 -9.08
C SER A 603 17.98 -3.81 -9.00
N SER A 604 18.11 -2.79 -8.13
CA SER A 604 19.37 -2.04 -7.94
C SER A 604 20.52 -2.91 -7.42
N LYS A 605 20.20 -4.03 -6.76
CA LYS A 605 21.16 -5.02 -6.28
C LYS A 605 21.41 -6.16 -7.27
N GLY A 606 20.82 -6.11 -8.47
CA GLY A 606 20.91 -7.17 -9.47
C GLY A 606 20.21 -8.47 -9.05
N LYS A 607 19.27 -8.41 -8.09
CA LYS A 607 18.63 -9.58 -7.46
C LYS A 607 17.32 -10.03 -8.12
N ILE A 608 16.89 -9.37 -9.19
CA ILE A 608 15.70 -9.78 -9.95
C ILE A 608 16.14 -10.63 -11.14
N LEU A 609 15.78 -11.91 -11.12
CA LEU A 609 16.01 -12.82 -12.24
C LEU A 609 15.02 -12.47 -13.36
N GLU A 610 15.55 -12.06 -14.50
CA GLU A 610 14.80 -12.15 -15.75
C GLU A 610 14.69 -13.64 -16.09
N ARG A 611 13.47 -14.20 -16.09
CA ARG A 611 13.25 -15.52 -16.69
C ARG A 611 13.82 -15.46 -18.11
N ARG A 612 14.87 -16.24 -18.39
CA ARG A 612 15.31 -16.49 -19.77
C ARG A 612 14.09 -16.99 -20.54
N LYS A 613 13.72 -16.23 -21.58
CA LYS A 613 12.57 -16.52 -22.44
C LYS A 613 12.70 -17.88 -23.11
#